data_AF-A0AA43AAH6-F1
#
_entry.id   AF-A0AA43AAH6-F1
#
_cell.length_a   1.000
_cell.length_b   1.000
_cell.length_c   1.000
_cell.angle_alpha   90.00
_cell.angle_beta   90.00
_cell.angle_gamma   90.00
#
_symmetry.space_group_name_H-M   'P 1'
#
loop_
_entity.id
_entity.type
_entity.pdbx_description
1 polymer ?
#
loop_
_entity_poly.entity_id
_entity_poly.type
_entity_poly.pdbx_seq_one_letter_code
_entity_poly.pdbx_strand_id
1 'polypeptide(L)'
;MSEPVSMNWQDISDWRKAQREHWIAWRCAVPQAQHVAWGRRMTALLCALLPAPQNAVIGFCWPFKAEFDARFAVRYWRERGATAALPEVTGKGRPLRFRQWWPGAPMTRGVYDIPLPDGTPELLPDIAIVPMNACDGGGYRLGYGGGYFDRTLAALEQRVVAIGVTYDASRVPTIYPQAHDVAMDLVVTEAGLYATRGGRLAFLDTAAGAAELQRLLRLRDLPRKHSN
;
A
#
# COMPACT_ATOMS: atom_id res chain seq x y z
N MET A 1 4.46 22.01 -33.55
CA MET A 1 4.00 21.62 -32.20
C MET A 1 3.14 20.40 -32.39
N SER A 2 3.65 19.21 -32.08
CA SER A 2 2.87 17.97 -32.15
C SER A 2 1.76 18.04 -31.10
N GLU A 3 0.51 17.88 -31.52
CA GLU A 3 -0.61 17.71 -30.60
C GLU A 3 -0.30 16.53 -29.66
N PRO A 4 -0.59 16.63 -28.35
CA PRO A 4 -0.47 15.49 -27.47
C PRO A 4 -1.43 14.41 -27.95
N VAL A 5 -0.89 13.27 -28.38
CA VAL A 5 -1.68 12.09 -28.75
C VAL A 5 -2.53 11.72 -27.54
N SER A 6 -3.83 12.00 -27.60
CA SER A 6 -4.79 11.55 -26.58
C SER A 6 -4.95 10.05 -26.76
N MET A 7 -4.25 9.25 -25.93
CA MET A 7 -4.46 7.80 -25.88
C MET A 7 -5.92 7.51 -25.50
N ASN A 8 -6.57 6.63 -26.26
CA ASN A 8 -7.91 6.17 -25.88
C ASN A 8 -7.82 5.19 -24.69
N TRP A 9 -8.95 4.79 -24.12
CA TRP A 9 -8.95 3.88 -22.96
C TRP A 9 -8.31 2.51 -23.27
N GLN A 10 -8.48 1.99 -24.47
CA GLN A 10 -7.88 0.70 -24.86
C GLN A 10 -6.36 0.80 -24.83
N ASP A 11 -5.79 1.86 -25.42
CA ASP A 11 -4.35 2.14 -25.40
C ASP A 11 -3.82 2.28 -23.96
N ILE A 12 -4.54 3.01 -23.10
CA ILE A 12 -4.19 3.18 -21.69
C ILE A 12 -4.24 1.84 -20.95
N SER A 13 -5.27 1.04 -21.19
CA SER A 13 -5.45 -0.27 -20.56
C SER A 13 -4.32 -1.23 -20.94
N ASP A 14 -3.97 -1.28 -22.23
CA ASP A 14 -2.90 -2.13 -22.74
C ASP A 14 -1.52 -1.66 -22.25
N TRP A 15 -1.28 -0.35 -22.23
CA TRP A 15 -0.08 0.24 -21.62
C TRP A 15 0.01 -0.11 -20.14
N ARG A 16 -1.08 0.05 -19.37
CA ARG A 16 -1.12 -0.30 -17.94
C ARG A 16 -0.83 -1.78 -17.72
N LYS A 17 -1.33 -2.67 -18.59
CA LYS A 17 -1.03 -4.11 -18.54
C LYS A 17 0.46 -4.38 -18.80
N ALA A 18 1.02 -3.82 -19.86
CA ALA A 18 2.43 -3.98 -20.20
C ALA A 18 3.36 -3.48 -19.08
N GLN A 19 3.04 -2.33 -18.47
CA GLN A 19 3.80 -1.80 -17.33
C GLN A 19 3.74 -2.71 -16.11
N ARG A 20 2.58 -3.30 -15.78
CA ARG A 20 2.49 -4.28 -14.68
C ARG A 20 3.41 -5.47 -14.93
N GLU A 21 3.34 -6.04 -16.13
CA GLU A 21 4.15 -7.19 -16.52
C GLU A 21 5.64 -6.86 -16.44
N HIS A 22 6.04 -5.70 -16.98
CA HIS A 22 7.41 -5.21 -16.93
C HIS A 22 7.93 -5.06 -15.49
N TRP A 23 7.23 -4.31 -14.64
CA TRP A 23 7.72 -4.01 -13.29
C TRP A 23 7.67 -5.23 -12.36
N ILE A 24 6.71 -6.13 -12.54
CA ILE A 24 6.69 -7.42 -11.83
C ILE A 24 7.90 -8.27 -12.27
N ALA A 25 8.17 -8.37 -13.58
CA ALA A 25 9.29 -9.15 -14.09
C ALA A 25 10.63 -8.57 -13.64
N TRP A 26 10.81 -7.26 -13.75
CA TRP A 26 11.99 -6.54 -13.26
C TRP A 26 12.20 -6.82 -11.76
N ARG A 27 11.15 -6.65 -10.94
CA ARG A 27 11.22 -6.86 -9.50
C ARG A 27 11.59 -8.30 -9.16
N CYS A 28 10.99 -9.29 -9.81
CA CYS A 28 11.33 -10.70 -9.58
C CYS A 28 12.75 -11.08 -10.03
N ALA A 29 13.37 -10.31 -10.92
CA ALA A 29 14.73 -10.53 -11.40
C ALA A 29 15.80 -9.89 -10.51
N VAL A 30 15.42 -9.01 -9.57
CA VAL A 30 16.36 -8.38 -8.64
C VAL A 30 16.96 -9.44 -7.71
N PRO A 31 18.29 -9.43 -7.47
CA PRO A 31 18.93 -10.37 -6.57
C PRO A 31 18.35 -10.32 -5.15
N GLN A 32 18.20 -11.50 -4.52
CA GLN A 32 17.64 -11.61 -3.17
C GLN A 32 18.38 -10.75 -2.12
N ALA A 33 19.70 -10.61 -2.24
CA ALA A 33 20.50 -9.76 -1.36
C ALA A 33 20.06 -8.28 -1.43
N GLN A 34 19.72 -7.80 -2.62
CA GLN A 34 19.23 -6.45 -2.84
C GLN A 34 17.83 -6.27 -2.25
N HIS A 35 16.92 -7.24 -2.42
CA HIS A 35 15.61 -7.24 -1.75
C HIS A 35 15.74 -7.18 -0.23
N VAL A 36 16.69 -7.90 0.35
CA VAL A 36 16.93 -7.86 1.79
C VAL A 36 17.43 -6.48 2.23
N ALA A 37 18.34 -5.87 1.49
CA ALA A 37 18.84 -4.53 1.78
C ALA A 37 17.73 -3.47 1.71
N TRP A 38 16.95 -3.47 0.63
CA TRP A 38 15.80 -2.57 0.46
C TRP A 38 14.73 -2.82 1.53
N GLY A 39 14.37 -4.08 1.79
CA GLY A 39 13.38 -4.44 2.79
C GLY A 39 13.76 -4.00 4.20
N ARG A 40 15.04 -4.10 4.58
CA ARG A 40 15.54 -3.56 5.87
C ARG A 40 15.36 -2.05 5.95
N ARG A 41 15.74 -1.32 4.89
CA ARG A 41 15.63 0.15 4.85
C ARG A 41 14.18 0.62 4.88
N MET A 42 13.31 0.04 4.05
CA MET A 42 11.88 0.37 4.02
C MET A 42 11.19 0.03 5.35
N THR A 43 11.55 -1.09 5.98
CA THR A 43 11.05 -1.45 7.32
C THR A 43 11.47 -0.40 8.35
N ALA A 44 12.74 0.02 8.34
CA ALA A 44 13.23 1.06 9.26
C ALA A 44 12.49 2.40 9.06
N LEU A 45 12.26 2.81 7.81
CA LEU A 45 11.47 4.01 7.48
C LEU A 45 10.04 3.90 8.00
N LEU A 46 9.35 2.78 7.78
CA LEU A 46 7.99 2.56 8.27
C LEU A 46 7.92 2.57 9.81
N CYS A 47 8.84 1.88 10.49
CA CYS A 47 8.88 1.87 11.95
C CYS A 47 9.12 3.27 12.53
N ALA A 48 9.96 4.08 11.89
CA ALA A 48 10.24 5.45 12.32
C ALA A 48 9.10 6.43 11.96
N LEU A 49 8.39 6.17 10.86
CA LEU A 49 7.20 6.92 10.45
C LEU A 49 6.04 6.75 11.45
N LEU A 50 5.86 5.54 11.98
CA LEU A 50 4.84 5.21 12.99
C LEU A 50 5.48 4.58 14.24
N PRO A 51 6.08 5.39 15.12
CA PRO A 51 6.77 4.88 16.31
C PRO A 51 5.81 4.44 17.42
N ALA A 52 4.61 5.01 17.47
CA ALA A 52 3.58 4.74 18.48
C ALA A 52 2.26 4.28 17.82
N PRO A 53 2.15 3.00 17.42
CA PRO A 53 1.00 2.46 16.70
C PRO A 53 -0.10 1.93 17.64
N GLN A 54 -0.07 2.28 18.93
CA GLN A 54 -0.94 1.70 19.94
C GLN A 54 -2.42 1.90 19.56
N ASN A 55 -3.21 0.82 19.67
CA ASN A 55 -4.63 0.77 19.32
C ASN A 55 -4.96 0.95 17.83
N ALA A 56 -3.97 1.15 16.95
CA ALA A 56 -4.21 1.27 15.52
C ALA A 56 -4.42 -0.11 14.87
N VAL A 57 -5.38 -0.20 13.95
CA VAL A 57 -5.53 -1.32 13.04
C VAL A 57 -4.73 -1.05 11.76
N ILE A 58 -3.71 -1.86 11.51
CA ILE A 58 -2.84 -1.81 10.35
C ILE A 58 -3.27 -2.88 9.34
N GLY A 59 -3.89 -2.45 8.25
CA GLY A 59 -4.11 -3.26 7.07
C GLY A 59 -2.81 -3.41 6.29
N PHE A 60 -2.42 -4.63 5.92
CA PHE A 60 -1.22 -4.87 5.09
C PHE A 60 -1.43 -6.07 4.17
N CYS A 61 -0.65 -6.19 3.10
CA CYS A 61 -0.68 -7.36 2.22
C CYS A 61 0.36 -8.41 2.62
N TRP A 62 0.02 -9.68 2.46
CA TRP A 62 1.03 -10.73 2.41
C TRP A 62 1.91 -10.52 1.18
N PRO A 63 3.25 -10.62 1.27
CA PRO A 63 4.13 -10.32 0.15
C PRO A 63 3.88 -11.28 -1.02
N PHE A 64 3.77 -10.74 -2.23
CA PHE A 64 3.53 -11.51 -3.44
C PHE A 64 4.49 -11.08 -4.56
N LYS A 65 5.08 -12.04 -5.30
CA LYS A 65 6.00 -11.77 -6.43
C LYS A 65 7.07 -10.70 -6.12
N ALA A 66 7.89 -10.96 -5.11
CA ALA A 66 9.01 -10.12 -4.67
C ALA A 66 8.64 -8.68 -4.26
N GLU A 67 7.38 -8.43 -3.91
CA GLU A 67 6.97 -7.21 -3.20
C GLU A 67 7.73 -7.01 -1.89
N PHE A 68 7.74 -5.78 -1.40
CA PHE A 68 8.18 -5.46 -0.05
C PHE A 68 7.42 -6.29 0.99
N ASP A 69 8.14 -6.97 1.87
CA ASP A 69 7.56 -7.77 2.95
C ASP A 69 7.21 -6.91 4.17
N ALA A 70 5.97 -6.40 4.20
CA ALA A 70 5.47 -5.57 5.29
C ALA A 70 5.38 -6.31 6.64
N ARG A 71 5.47 -7.64 6.67
CA ARG A 71 5.36 -8.42 7.91
C ARG A 71 6.44 -8.04 8.94
N PHE A 72 7.61 -7.59 8.48
CA PHE A 72 8.68 -7.13 9.39
C PHE A 72 8.26 -5.89 10.19
N ALA A 73 7.73 -4.86 9.52
CA ALA A 73 7.20 -3.66 10.20
C ALA A 73 5.95 -3.98 11.03
N VAL A 74 5.07 -4.85 10.52
CA VAL A 74 3.84 -5.25 11.23
C VAL A 74 4.16 -5.97 12.54
N ARG A 75 5.18 -6.85 12.59
CA ARG A 75 5.60 -7.46 13.86
C ARG A 75 6.05 -6.41 14.88
N TYR A 76 6.89 -5.47 14.44
CA TYR A 76 7.34 -4.35 15.28
C TYR A 76 6.16 -3.54 15.85
N TRP A 77 5.14 -3.26 15.03
CA TRP A 77 3.96 -2.51 15.46
C TRP A 77 3.04 -3.32 16.38
N ARG A 78 2.85 -4.62 16.13
CA ARG A 78 2.05 -5.49 17.00
C ARG A 78 2.63 -5.60 18.41
N GLU A 79 3.95 -5.69 18.52
CA GLU A 79 4.66 -5.66 19.82
C GLU A 79 4.44 -4.35 20.58
N ARG A 80 3.94 -3.30 19.92
CA ARG A 80 3.63 -1.97 20.46
C ARG A 80 2.14 -1.68 20.54
N GLY A 81 1.31 -2.73 20.52
CA GLY A 81 -0.13 -2.62 20.74
C GLY A 81 -0.95 -2.30 19.50
N ALA A 82 -0.40 -2.45 18.29
CA ALA A 82 -1.18 -2.42 17.06
C ALA A 82 -1.91 -3.75 16.82
N THR A 83 -3.06 -3.68 16.17
CA THR A 83 -3.72 -4.84 15.58
C THR A 83 -3.41 -4.89 14.09
N ALA A 84 -3.15 -6.08 13.55
CA ALA A 84 -2.85 -6.25 12.14
C ALA A 84 -4.01 -6.94 11.43
N ALA A 85 -4.24 -6.59 10.17
CA ALA A 85 -5.28 -7.22 9.35
C ALA A 85 -4.83 -7.42 7.90
N LEU A 86 -5.23 -8.55 7.31
CA LEU A 86 -4.93 -8.91 5.93
C LEU A 86 -6.17 -8.70 5.03
N PRO A 87 -6.01 -8.19 3.80
CA PRO A 87 -7.14 -7.97 2.90
C PRO A 87 -7.67 -9.28 2.33
N GLU A 88 -8.98 -9.46 2.41
CA GLU A 88 -9.77 -10.53 1.82
C GLU A 88 -10.50 -10.03 0.58
N VAL A 89 -10.33 -10.76 -0.53
CA VAL A 89 -11.12 -10.56 -1.74
C VAL A 89 -12.45 -11.33 -1.59
N THR A 90 -13.54 -10.59 -1.42
CA THR A 90 -14.88 -11.17 -1.25
C THR A 90 -15.63 -11.44 -2.56
N GLY A 91 -15.10 -10.94 -3.68
CA GLY A 91 -15.70 -11.11 -4.99
C GLY A 91 -15.18 -10.10 -6.01
N LYS A 92 -15.37 -10.38 -7.30
CA LYS A 92 -15.01 -9.46 -8.39
C LYS A 92 -15.81 -8.16 -8.25
N GLY A 93 -15.15 -7.01 -8.42
CA GLY A 93 -15.81 -5.70 -8.37
C GLY A 93 -16.21 -5.22 -6.97
N ARG A 94 -15.89 -5.96 -5.91
CA ARG A 94 -16.19 -5.57 -4.52
C ARG A 94 -14.98 -4.89 -3.85
N PRO A 95 -15.20 -4.03 -2.84
CA PRO A 95 -14.16 -3.63 -1.91
C PRO A 95 -13.59 -4.84 -1.15
N LEU A 96 -12.33 -4.75 -0.75
CA LEU A 96 -11.69 -5.67 0.20
C LEU A 96 -12.34 -5.58 1.58
N ARG A 97 -12.43 -6.72 2.26
CA ARG A 97 -12.59 -6.78 3.72
C ARG A 97 -11.22 -7.00 4.35
N PHE A 98 -11.07 -6.73 5.64
CA PHE A 98 -9.81 -7.00 6.33
C PHE A 98 -10.04 -7.96 7.49
N ARG A 99 -9.25 -9.02 7.54
CA ARG A 99 -9.32 -10.08 8.55
C ARG A 99 -8.16 -9.96 9.52
N GLN A 100 -8.46 -10.01 10.81
CA GLN A 100 -7.44 -9.89 11.85
C GLN A 100 -6.36 -10.97 11.67
N TRP A 101 -5.10 -10.56 11.82
CA TRP A 101 -3.95 -11.45 11.70
C TRP A 101 -3.04 -11.31 12.92
N TRP A 102 -2.48 -12.45 13.32
CA TRP A 102 -1.38 -12.57 14.26
C TRP A 102 -0.47 -13.74 13.85
N PRO A 103 0.80 -13.76 14.30
CA PRO A 103 1.65 -14.94 14.15
C PRO A 103 0.97 -16.18 14.72
N GLY A 104 0.76 -17.20 13.89
CA GLY A 104 0.05 -18.42 14.28
C GLY A 104 -1.47 -18.36 14.16
N ALA A 105 -2.05 -17.28 13.62
CA ALA A 105 -3.46 -17.27 13.24
C ALA A 105 -3.78 -18.43 12.29
N PRO A 106 -5.00 -19.02 12.36
CA PRO A 106 -5.44 -19.99 11.35
C PRO A 106 -5.43 -19.33 9.96
N MET A 107 -4.87 -20.03 8.96
CA MET A 107 -4.70 -19.50 7.61
C MET A 107 -5.31 -20.45 6.57
N THR A 108 -5.87 -19.88 5.51
CA THR A 108 -6.34 -20.57 4.31
C THR A 108 -5.72 -19.94 3.05
N ARG A 109 -5.96 -20.54 1.88
CA ARG A 109 -5.54 -20.00 0.59
C ARG A 109 -6.60 -19.04 0.04
N GLY A 110 -6.22 -17.79 -0.18
CA GLY A 110 -7.06 -16.78 -0.81
C GLY A 110 -6.86 -16.71 -2.33
N VAL A 111 -7.31 -15.59 -2.92
CA VAL A 111 -7.08 -15.28 -4.34
C VAL A 111 -5.58 -15.21 -4.64
N TYR A 112 -5.16 -15.76 -5.78
CA TYR A 112 -3.75 -15.93 -6.18
C TYR A 112 -2.91 -16.80 -5.24
N ASP A 113 -3.56 -17.71 -4.49
CA ASP A 113 -2.94 -18.55 -3.45
C ASP A 113 -2.24 -17.75 -2.34
N ILE A 114 -2.61 -16.48 -2.18
CA ILE A 114 -2.09 -15.62 -1.13
C ILE A 114 -2.70 -16.05 0.21
N PRO A 115 -1.90 -16.32 1.27
CA PRO A 115 -2.42 -16.69 2.58
C PRO A 115 -3.35 -15.63 3.17
N LEU A 116 -4.48 -16.08 3.70
CA LEU A 116 -5.50 -15.24 4.35
C LEU A 116 -5.91 -15.86 5.71
N PRO A 117 -6.19 -15.06 6.76
CA PRO A 117 -6.72 -15.59 8.01
C PRO A 117 -8.10 -16.21 7.82
N ASP A 118 -8.33 -17.38 8.43
CA ASP A 118 -9.58 -18.14 8.34
C ASP A 118 -10.39 -18.00 9.63
N GLY A 119 -11.68 -17.67 9.52
CA GLY A 119 -12.58 -17.53 10.67
C GLY A 119 -12.22 -16.44 11.69
N THR A 120 -11.36 -15.49 11.35
CA THR A 120 -10.95 -14.40 12.25
C THR A 120 -11.86 -13.16 12.13
N PRO A 121 -11.88 -12.27 13.15
CA PRO A 121 -12.68 -11.06 13.13
C PRO A 121 -12.42 -10.17 11.90
N GLU A 122 -13.48 -9.58 11.37
CA GLU A 122 -13.39 -8.52 10.38
C GLU A 122 -13.06 -7.20 11.07
N LEU A 123 -12.07 -6.47 10.55
CA LEU A 123 -11.60 -5.20 11.11
C LEU A 123 -11.62 -4.10 10.05
N LEU A 124 -11.67 -2.85 10.51
CA LEU A 124 -11.54 -1.68 9.64
C LEU A 124 -10.16 -1.05 9.86
N PRO A 125 -9.28 -0.97 8.84
CA PRO A 125 -7.95 -0.40 9.02
C PRO A 125 -8.01 1.11 9.25
N ASP A 126 -7.19 1.58 10.19
CA ASP A 126 -6.87 3.00 10.38
C ASP A 126 -5.76 3.41 9.42
N ILE A 127 -4.82 2.50 9.17
CA ILE A 127 -3.71 2.66 8.22
C ILE A 127 -3.69 1.45 7.29
N ALA A 128 -3.57 1.67 5.99
CA ALA A 128 -3.41 0.62 4.99
C ALA A 128 -2.03 0.73 4.33
N ILE A 129 -1.22 -0.33 4.46
CA ILE A 129 0.03 -0.52 3.73
C ILE A 129 -0.30 -1.19 2.40
N VAL A 130 -0.20 -0.42 1.31
CA VAL A 130 -0.71 -0.77 -0.01
C VAL A 130 0.46 -1.04 -0.96
N PRO A 131 0.67 -2.29 -1.42
CA PRO A 131 1.73 -2.57 -2.40
C PRO A 131 1.39 -1.95 -3.76
N MET A 132 2.42 -1.46 -4.46
CA MET A 132 2.30 -0.85 -5.78
C MET A 132 3.31 -1.50 -6.73
N ASN A 133 2.86 -1.96 -7.91
CA ASN A 133 3.78 -2.46 -8.94
C ASN A 133 4.53 -1.33 -9.62
N ALA A 134 3.90 -0.16 -9.71
CA ALA A 134 4.52 1.10 -10.04
C ALA A 134 3.75 2.23 -9.36
N CYS A 135 4.38 3.39 -9.20
CA CYS A 135 3.71 4.61 -8.77
C CYS A 135 4.12 5.79 -9.64
N ASP A 136 3.24 6.77 -9.79
CA ASP A 136 3.57 8.00 -10.50
C ASP A 136 3.91 9.15 -9.56
N GLY A 137 4.31 10.27 -10.17
CA GLY A 137 4.63 11.50 -9.47
C GLY A 137 3.46 12.09 -8.69
N GLY A 138 2.21 11.68 -8.92
CA GLY A 138 1.03 12.13 -8.18
C GLY A 138 0.62 11.22 -7.03
N GLY A 139 1.37 10.15 -6.77
CA GLY A 139 1.06 9.18 -5.71
C GLY A 139 0.00 8.16 -6.12
N TYR A 140 -0.38 8.11 -7.40
CA TYR A 140 -1.27 7.08 -7.91
C TYR A 140 -0.51 5.77 -8.11
N ARG A 141 -1.24 4.66 -8.00
CA ARG A 141 -0.66 3.31 -8.03
C ARG A 141 -1.06 2.53 -9.27
N LEU A 142 -0.11 1.78 -9.80
CA LEU A 142 -0.40 0.66 -10.68
C LEU A 142 -0.43 -0.63 -9.87
N GLY A 143 -1.62 -1.16 -9.60
CA GLY A 143 -1.81 -2.47 -8.93
C GLY A 143 -1.81 -3.66 -9.91
N TYR A 144 -2.34 -4.81 -9.47
CA TYR A 144 -2.47 -6.02 -10.31
C TYR A 144 -3.62 -5.99 -11.32
N GLY A 145 -4.40 -4.90 -11.40
CA GLY A 145 -5.49 -4.74 -12.37
C GLY A 145 -6.89 -5.12 -11.87
N GLY A 146 -7.00 -5.70 -10.67
CA GLY A 146 -8.31 -6.02 -10.07
C GLY A 146 -9.09 -4.79 -9.54
N GLY A 147 -8.44 -3.63 -9.37
CA GLY A 147 -9.04 -2.41 -8.81
C GLY A 147 -9.55 -2.53 -7.37
N TYR A 148 -9.07 -3.53 -6.62
CA TYR A 148 -9.55 -3.83 -5.28
C TYR A 148 -9.28 -2.71 -4.29
N PHE A 149 -8.03 -2.24 -4.20
CA PHE A 149 -7.70 -1.14 -3.28
C PHE A 149 -8.33 0.18 -3.71
N ASP A 150 -8.41 0.51 -5.00
CA ASP A 150 -9.02 1.76 -5.44
C ASP A 150 -10.50 1.82 -5.01
N ARG A 151 -11.24 0.71 -5.19
CA ARG A 151 -12.61 0.57 -4.64
C ARG A 151 -12.65 0.61 -3.11
N THR A 152 -11.72 -0.05 -2.43
CA THR A 152 -11.64 -0.03 -0.96
C THR A 152 -11.39 1.38 -0.43
N LEU A 153 -10.41 2.08 -0.96
CA LEU A 153 -10.03 3.42 -0.51
C LEU A 153 -11.12 4.44 -0.83
N ALA A 154 -11.78 4.31 -2.00
CA ALA A 154 -12.95 5.10 -2.34
C ALA A 154 -14.11 4.84 -1.35
N ALA A 155 -14.42 3.57 -1.04
CA ALA A 155 -15.48 3.20 -0.12
C ALA A 155 -15.20 3.61 1.34
N LEU A 156 -13.93 3.75 1.72
CA LEU A 156 -13.52 4.23 3.04
C LEU A 156 -13.56 5.76 3.15
N GLU A 157 -13.74 6.51 2.06
CA GLU A 157 -13.94 7.96 2.03
C GLU A 157 -12.99 8.74 2.96
N GLN A 158 -11.67 8.57 2.80
CA GLN A 158 -10.65 9.21 3.65
C GLN A 158 -10.68 8.81 5.13
N ARG A 159 -11.40 7.76 5.53
CA ARG A 159 -11.35 7.23 6.90
C ARG A 159 -10.15 6.29 7.13
N VAL A 160 -9.20 6.22 6.21
CA VAL A 160 -7.98 5.38 6.33
C VAL A 160 -6.80 6.17 5.82
N VAL A 161 -5.64 6.05 6.44
CA VAL A 161 -4.37 6.55 5.88
C VAL A 161 -3.76 5.50 4.96
N ALA A 162 -3.68 5.82 3.66
CA ALA A 162 -3.12 4.93 2.66
C ALA A 162 -1.63 5.23 2.46
N ILE A 163 -0.79 4.26 2.80
CA ILE A 163 0.66 4.31 2.62
C ILE A 163 1.03 3.33 1.52
N GLY A 164 1.38 3.87 0.36
CA GLY A 164 1.93 3.10 -0.75
C GLY A 164 3.33 2.58 -0.44
N VAL A 165 3.60 1.32 -0.78
CA VAL A 165 4.96 0.75 -0.69
C VAL A 165 5.36 0.18 -2.04
N THR A 166 6.54 0.59 -2.52
CA THR A 166 7.09 0.16 -3.81
C THR A 166 8.59 0.37 -3.83
N TYR A 167 9.26 -0.03 -4.92
CA TYR A 167 10.68 0.26 -5.11
C TYR A 167 10.87 1.55 -5.92
N ASP A 168 11.92 2.32 -5.65
CA ASP A 168 12.11 3.64 -6.28
C ASP A 168 12.29 3.53 -7.81
N ALA A 169 12.91 2.44 -8.27
CA ALA A 169 13.04 2.12 -9.69
C ALA A 169 11.70 2.00 -10.42
N SER A 170 10.62 1.60 -9.74
CA SER A 170 9.27 1.47 -10.32
C SER A 170 8.45 2.76 -10.26
N ARG A 171 9.12 3.91 -10.12
CA ARG A 171 8.48 5.22 -10.30
C ARG A 171 8.39 5.54 -11.79
N VAL A 172 7.17 5.73 -12.28
CA VAL A 172 6.87 6.02 -13.68
C VAL A 172 6.40 7.47 -13.85
N PRO A 173 6.55 8.08 -15.06
CA PRO A 173 6.09 9.46 -15.27
C PRO A 173 4.58 9.67 -15.03
N THR A 174 3.78 8.66 -15.32
CA THR A 174 2.31 8.67 -15.15
C THR A 174 1.82 7.24 -15.08
N ILE A 175 0.70 6.98 -14.41
CA ILE A 175 -0.09 5.75 -14.64
C ILE A 175 -1.29 5.98 -15.56
N TYR A 176 -1.40 7.17 -16.15
CA TYR A 176 -2.62 7.73 -16.74
C TYR A 176 -3.81 7.63 -15.77
N PRO A 177 -3.77 8.29 -14.59
CA PRO A 177 -4.81 8.16 -13.56
C PRO A 177 -6.23 8.35 -14.13
N GLN A 178 -7.16 7.51 -13.68
CA GLN A 178 -8.57 7.55 -14.02
C GLN A 178 -9.38 8.09 -12.84
N ALA A 179 -10.62 8.50 -13.08
CA ALA A 179 -11.48 9.10 -12.03
C ALA A 179 -11.73 8.18 -10.82
N HIS A 180 -11.57 6.87 -10.98
CA HIS A 180 -11.72 5.90 -9.90
C HIS A 180 -10.41 5.56 -9.18
N ASP A 181 -9.26 5.96 -9.72
CA ASP A 181 -7.97 5.71 -9.09
C ASP A 181 -7.80 6.65 -7.89
N VAL A 182 -7.35 6.11 -6.76
CA VAL A 182 -7.16 6.89 -5.53
C VAL A 182 -5.66 7.04 -5.27
N ALA A 183 -5.20 8.28 -5.13
CA ALA A 183 -3.82 8.56 -4.76
C ALA A 183 -3.54 8.13 -3.31
N MET A 184 -2.32 7.64 -3.05
CA MET A 184 -1.88 7.37 -1.68
C MET A 184 -1.59 8.68 -0.94
N ASP A 185 -1.73 8.68 0.38
CA ASP A 185 -1.36 9.83 1.20
C ASP A 185 0.17 9.96 1.30
N LEU A 186 0.81 8.81 1.50
CA LEU A 186 2.25 8.67 1.65
C LEU A 186 2.74 7.55 0.72
N VAL A 187 3.98 7.65 0.26
CA VAL A 187 4.68 6.59 -0.47
C VAL A 187 6.03 6.35 0.20
N VAL A 188 6.35 5.10 0.49
CA VAL A 188 7.64 4.66 1.01
C VAL A 188 8.34 3.81 -0.04
N THR A 189 9.58 4.17 -0.35
CA THR A 189 10.51 3.36 -1.14
C THR A 189 11.79 3.12 -0.34
N GLU A 190 12.70 2.31 -0.86
CA GLU A 190 14.05 2.23 -0.33
C GLU A 190 14.79 3.57 -0.40
N ALA A 191 14.43 4.48 -1.31
CA ALA A 191 15.10 5.77 -1.43
C ALA A 191 14.66 6.73 -0.32
N GLY A 192 13.38 6.70 0.07
CA GLY A 192 12.86 7.53 1.15
C GLY A 192 11.35 7.52 1.28
N LEU A 193 10.86 8.54 1.98
CA LEU A 193 9.45 8.78 2.25
C LEU A 193 8.98 10.00 1.46
N TYR A 194 7.76 9.92 0.95
CA TYR A 194 7.14 10.98 0.17
C TYR A 194 5.70 11.18 0.62
N ALA A 195 5.23 12.44 0.63
CA ALA A 195 3.82 12.78 0.83
C ALA A 195 3.21 13.31 -0.45
N THR A 196 1.96 12.93 -0.72
CA THR A 196 1.19 13.45 -1.85
C THR A 196 0.61 14.82 -1.49
N ARG A 197 1.11 15.87 -2.15
CA ARG A 197 0.70 17.26 -1.93
C ARG A 197 0.48 17.95 -3.26
N GLY A 198 -0.70 18.53 -3.46
CA GLY A 198 -1.02 19.25 -4.70
C GLY A 198 -0.84 18.42 -5.97
N GLY A 199 -1.16 17.11 -5.90
CA GLY A 199 -0.99 16.19 -7.03
C GLY A 199 0.47 15.81 -7.33
N ARG A 200 1.39 15.99 -6.36
CA ARG A 200 2.81 15.65 -6.50
C ARG A 200 3.36 14.97 -5.25
N LEU A 201 4.30 14.04 -5.43
CA LEU A 201 5.08 13.44 -4.36
C LEU A 201 6.21 14.39 -3.94
N ALA A 202 6.13 14.86 -2.69
CA ALA A 202 7.16 15.66 -2.06
C ALA A 202 7.95 14.79 -1.07
N PHE A 203 9.28 14.77 -1.21
CA PHE A 203 10.16 14.06 -0.29
C PHE A 203 10.02 14.61 1.14
N LEU A 204 10.03 13.71 2.12
CA LEU A 204 10.06 14.00 3.54
C LEU A 204 11.23 13.27 4.18
N ASP A 205 11.96 13.95 5.05
CA ASP A 205 12.77 13.26 6.03
C ASP A 205 11.88 12.51 7.04
N THR A 206 12.49 11.66 7.86
CA THR A 206 11.78 10.81 8.81
C THR A 206 10.93 11.60 9.82
N ALA A 207 11.42 12.75 10.29
CA ALA A 207 10.73 13.54 11.30
C ALA A 207 9.51 14.27 10.70
N ALA A 208 9.69 14.88 9.53
CA ALA A 208 8.61 15.49 8.76
C ALA A 208 7.57 14.44 8.34
N GLY A 209 8.02 13.23 8.02
CA GLY A 209 7.19 12.06 7.76
C GLY A 209 6.28 11.69 8.92
N ALA A 210 6.86 11.47 10.10
CA ALA A 210 6.11 11.15 11.31
C ALA A 210 5.10 12.26 11.66
N ALA A 211 5.50 13.53 11.53
CA ALA A 211 4.61 14.67 11.73
C ALA A 211 3.43 14.69 10.74
N GLU A 212 3.69 14.39 9.46
CA GLU A 212 2.66 14.30 8.43
C GLU A 212 1.69 13.15 8.69
N LEU A 213 2.17 11.95 9.04
CA LEU A 213 1.30 10.84 9.39
C LEU A 213 0.42 11.17 10.60
N GLN A 214 1.00 11.77 11.64
CA GLN A 214 0.25 12.20 12.82
C GLN A 214 -0.80 13.26 12.48
N ARG A 215 -0.50 14.18 11.55
CA ARG A 215 -1.47 15.16 11.04
C ARG A 215 -2.63 14.46 10.31
N LEU A 216 -2.35 13.49 9.45
CA LEU A 216 -3.35 12.73 8.70
C LEU A 216 -4.25 11.90 9.62
N LEU A 217 -3.67 11.23 10.62
CA LEU A 217 -4.42 10.46 11.62
C LEU A 217 -5.37 11.36 12.41
N ARG A 218 -4.90 12.51 12.90
CA ARG A 218 -5.76 13.48 13.59
C ARG A 218 -6.87 14.05 12.71
N LEU A 219 -6.56 14.37 11.45
CA LEU A 219 -7.54 14.89 10.48
C LEU A 219 -8.69 13.89 10.25
N ARG A 220 -8.43 12.59 10.44
CA ARG A 220 -9.35 11.49 10.15
C ARG A 220 -9.92 10.83 11.40
N ASP A 221 -9.65 11.39 12.58
CA ASP A 221 -10.05 10.85 13.89
C ASP A 221 -9.61 9.38 14.10
N LEU A 222 -8.32 9.12 13.84
CA LEU A 222 -7.69 7.81 13.94
C LEU A 222 -6.62 7.77 15.06
N PRO A 223 -6.39 6.60 15.70
CA PRO A 223 -7.05 5.32 15.47
C PRO A 223 -8.48 5.30 16.00
N ARG A 224 -9.36 4.53 15.36
CA ARG A 224 -10.75 4.40 15.81
C ARG A 224 -10.81 3.73 17.19
N LYS A 225 -11.84 4.05 17.95
CA LYS A 225 -12.24 3.24 19.10
C LYS A 225 -12.81 1.92 18.59
N HIS A 226 -11.98 0.90 18.54
CA HIS A 226 -12.44 -0.47 18.30
C HIS A 226 -13.00 -1.00 19.61
N SER A 227 -14.29 -1.32 19.65
CA SER A 227 -14.90 -1.97 20.81
C SER A 227 -14.23 -3.33 21.01
N ASN A 228 -13.65 -3.56 22.19
CA ASN A 228 -13.18 -4.88 22.61
C ASN A 228 -14.35 -5.86 22.75
#